data_AF-A0A954RIT6-F1
#
_entry.id   AF-A0A954RIT6-F1
#
_cell.length_a   1.000
_cell.length_b   1.000
_cell.length_c   1.000
_cell.angle_alpha   90.00
_cell.angle_beta   90.00
_cell.angle_gamma   90.00
#
_symmetry.space_group_name_H-M   'P 1'
#
loop_
_entity.id
_entity.type
_entity.pdbx_description
1 polymer ?
#
loop_
_entity_poly.entity_id
_entity_poly.type
_entity_poly.pdbx_seq_one_letter_code
_entity_poly.pdbx_strand_id
1 'polypeptide(L)'
;MTQRIERIANLSIPPSSRSRKLSVAMLLVAGLLLLPMSGRIEALTEVTQSELAQEAPRSGDTPRDSRATPTEPHAAASADEAARRAKLLNDRYDLKGRIEWINGQLTHPLKIAVRPVKDTVRRMQAEVAPGDTDFQFRRLTPGDYVLSCQSDEIEEPDSRVVTIPSDALVELKLQVVPPTYLRGQVIRGQDGAPVSRYRL
;
A
#
# COMPACT_ATOMS: atom_id res chain seq x y z
N MET A 1 -28.72 49.50 -40.36
CA MET A 1 -29.07 48.10 -40.00
C MET A 1 -29.04 47.27 -41.27
N THR A 2 -28.00 46.46 -41.48
CA THR A 2 -28.03 45.38 -42.48
C THR A 2 -27.06 44.28 -42.02
N GLN A 3 -27.62 43.18 -41.52
CA GLN A 3 -26.89 41.96 -41.14
C GLN A 3 -26.51 41.17 -42.40
N ARG A 4 -25.28 40.65 -42.43
CA ARG A 4 -24.79 39.72 -43.45
C ARG A 4 -24.60 38.35 -42.77
N ILE A 5 -25.47 37.41 -43.10
CA ILE A 5 -25.45 36.02 -42.63
C ILE A 5 -24.89 35.14 -43.77
N GLU A 6 -24.30 34.01 -43.36
CA GLU A 6 -23.94 32.79 -44.13
C GLU A 6 -22.53 32.81 -44.78
N ARG A 7 -21.67 31.81 -44.60
CA ARG A 7 -21.92 30.36 -44.52
C ARG A 7 -20.94 29.63 -43.58
N ILE A 8 -21.47 28.61 -42.92
CA ILE A 8 -20.76 27.58 -42.15
C ILE A 8 -20.02 26.66 -43.13
N ALA A 9 -18.71 26.50 -42.95
CA ALA A 9 -17.92 25.51 -43.67
C ALA A 9 -18.19 24.12 -43.10
N ASN A 10 -18.68 23.23 -43.97
CA ASN A 10 -18.79 21.79 -43.78
C ASN A 10 -17.42 21.21 -43.36
N LEU A 11 -17.32 20.74 -42.11
CA LEU A 11 -16.25 19.85 -41.68
C LEU A 11 -16.81 18.43 -41.64
N SER A 12 -16.52 17.67 -42.70
CA SER A 12 -16.81 16.24 -42.78
C SER A 12 -16.07 15.48 -41.68
N ILE A 13 -16.83 14.82 -40.81
CA ILE A 13 -16.32 13.91 -39.78
C ILE A 13 -15.95 12.58 -40.46
N PRO A 14 -14.73 12.04 -40.29
CA PRO A 14 -14.40 10.73 -40.84
C PRO A 14 -15.12 9.61 -40.06
N PRO A 15 -15.60 8.56 -40.74
CA PRO A 15 -16.22 7.41 -40.08
C PRO A 15 -15.20 6.59 -39.28
N SER A 16 -15.55 6.34 -38.02
CA SER A 16 -14.85 5.45 -37.10
C SER A 16 -14.86 4.00 -37.60
N SER A 17 -13.67 3.45 -37.83
CA SER A 17 -13.50 2.04 -38.23
C SER A 17 -13.29 1.15 -37.00
N ARG A 18 -14.36 0.42 -36.67
CA ARG A 18 -14.42 -0.96 -36.16
C ARG A 18 -13.44 -1.37 -35.04
N SER A 19 -13.91 -1.25 -33.80
CA SER A 19 -13.50 -2.12 -32.70
C SER A 19 -13.99 -3.55 -32.94
N ARG A 20 -13.05 -4.48 -33.14
CA ARG A 20 -13.33 -5.92 -33.03
C ARG A 20 -13.41 -6.26 -31.54
N LYS A 21 -14.64 -6.52 -31.07
CA LYS A 21 -14.89 -7.25 -29.82
C LYS A 21 -14.75 -8.75 -30.10
N LEU A 22 -13.78 -9.39 -29.48
CA LEU A 22 -13.76 -10.83 -29.18
C LEU A 22 -13.30 -10.89 -27.72
N SER A 23 -14.19 -10.92 -26.74
CA SER A 23 -14.91 -12.12 -26.28
C SER A 23 -13.96 -13.27 -25.98
N VAL A 24 -13.43 -13.28 -24.76
CA VAL A 24 -12.94 -14.49 -24.11
C VAL A 24 -13.75 -14.65 -22.83
N ALA A 25 -14.79 -15.45 -22.93
CA ALA A 25 -15.40 -16.10 -21.78
C ALA A 25 -14.59 -17.36 -21.50
N MET A 26 -14.11 -17.54 -20.27
CA MET A 26 -14.20 -18.86 -19.66
C MET A 26 -14.25 -18.74 -18.13
N LEU A 27 -15.45 -19.06 -17.66
CA LEU A 27 -15.86 -19.26 -16.28
C LEU A 27 -15.20 -20.55 -15.76
N LEU A 28 -14.48 -20.49 -14.64
CA LEU A 28 -14.12 -21.68 -13.86
C LEU A 28 -14.89 -21.65 -12.54
N VAL A 29 -15.85 -22.56 -12.47
CA VAL A 29 -16.76 -22.83 -11.36
C VAL A 29 -16.06 -23.72 -10.33
N ALA A 30 -16.25 -23.37 -9.06
CA ALA A 30 -16.25 -24.20 -7.85
C ALA A 30 -15.04 -25.13 -7.57
N GLY A 31 -14.22 -24.71 -6.60
CA GLY A 31 -13.34 -25.57 -5.81
C GLY A 31 -13.66 -25.43 -4.32
N LEU A 32 -14.54 -26.32 -3.84
CA LEU A 32 -14.71 -26.85 -2.48
C LEU A 32 -14.38 -25.98 -1.24
N LEU A 33 -15.44 -25.73 -0.46
CA LEU A 33 -15.46 -25.69 1.01
C LEU A 33 -14.48 -26.69 1.65
N LEU A 34 -13.65 -26.22 2.58
CA LEU A 34 -13.21 -26.97 3.77
C LEU A 34 -12.60 -26.02 4.81
N LEU A 35 -13.44 -25.57 5.74
CA LEU A 35 -13.05 -25.11 7.06
C LEU A 35 -12.62 -26.32 7.91
N PRO A 36 -11.53 -26.27 8.69
CA PRO A 36 -11.42 -27.04 9.91
C PRO A 36 -11.68 -26.11 11.09
N MET A 37 -12.94 -26.10 11.55
CA MET A 37 -13.26 -25.86 12.95
C MET A 37 -13.48 -27.24 13.60
N SER A 38 -13.06 -27.36 14.86
CA SER A 38 -13.32 -28.46 15.80
C SER A 38 -12.29 -29.59 15.84
N GLY A 39 -11.28 -29.35 16.67
CA GLY A 39 -10.53 -30.37 17.40
C GLY A 39 -10.29 -29.91 18.83
N ARG A 40 -11.38 -29.70 19.59
CA ARG A 40 -11.34 -29.69 21.06
C ARG A 40 -10.89 -31.10 21.50
N ILE A 41 -9.74 -31.21 22.15
CA ILE A 41 -9.45 -32.32 23.06
C ILE A 41 -9.17 -31.69 24.41
N GLU A 42 -10.15 -31.86 25.29
CA GLU A 42 -10.01 -31.77 26.73
C GLU A 42 -9.08 -32.89 27.19
N ALA A 43 -8.08 -32.53 27.99
CA ALA A 43 -7.49 -33.42 28.99
C ALA A 43 -7.15 -32.57 30.20
N LEU A 44 -8.18 -32.32 31.01
CA LEU A 44 -8.06 -32.00 32.43
C LEU A 44 -8.03 -33.32 33.18
N THR A 45 -6.93 -33.58 33.89
CA THR A 45 -6.80 -34.46 35.07
C THR A 45 -5.29 -34.52 35.35
N GLU A 46 -4.76 -34.38 36.55
CA GLU A 46 -5.31 -34.10 37.87
C GLU A 46 -4.08 -33.81 38.75
N VAL A 47 -4.25 -32.92 39.71
CA VAL A 47 -3.36 -32.74 40.87
C VAL A 47 -3.33 -34.05 41.65
N THR A 48 -2.19 -34.48 42.23
CA THR A 48 -1.98 -34.74 43.69
C THR A 48 -0.55 -35.27 43.99
N GLN A 49 -0.02 -34.91 45.17
CA GLN A 49 1.05 -35.53 46.00
C GLN A 49 2.50 -35.26 45.56
N SER A 50 3.33 -34.44 46.23
CA SER A 50 3.77 -34.46 47.64
C SER A 50 4.05 -35.85 48.19
N GLU A 51 5.33 -36.19 48.41
CA GLU A 51 5.94 -36.35 49.74
C GLU A 51 7.18 -37.29 49.76
N LEU A 52 8.23 -36.80 50.42
CA LEU A 52 9.39 -37.44 51.07
C LEU A 52 10.01 -38.78 50.60
N ALA A 53 11.33 -38.72 50.35
CA ALA A 53 12.41 -39.47 51.05
C ALA A 53 13.74 -39.12 50.33
N GLN A 54 14.60 -38.23 50.83
CA GLN A 54 15.58 -38.41 51.92
C GLN A 54 16.47 -39.66 51.77
N GLU A 55 17.67 -39.50 51.18
CA GLU A 55 18.96 -39.96 51.77
C GLU A 55 20.16 -39.60 50.86
N ALA A 56 21.07 -38.78 51.38
CA ALA A 56 22.50 -38.82 51.06
C ALA A 56 23.16 -39.83 52.04
N PRO A 57 24.48 -40.13 52.04
CA PRO A 57 25.58 -39.65 51.20
C PRO A 57 26.54 -40.77 50.71
N ARG A 58 27.55 -40.44 49.90
CA ARG A 58 28.96 -40.86 50.14
C ARG A 58 29.94 -40.21 49.17
N SER A 59 30.91 -39.56 49.79
CA SER A 59 32.12 -38.97 49.23
C SER A 59 32.97 -39.97 48.44
N GLY A 60 33.64 -39.44 47.43
CA GLY A 60 34.79 -40.05 46.76
C GLY A 60 35.63 -38.95 46.13
N ASP A 61 36.62 -38.47 46.88
CA ASP A 61 37.64 -37.52 46.44
C ASP A 61 38.55 -38.10 45.35
N THR A 62 39.14 -37.17 44.58
CA THR A 62 40.51 -37.10 44.00
C THR A 62 40.50 -36.69 42.50
N PRO A 63 41.62 -36.19 41.93
CA PRO A 63 42.03 -34.79 42.08
C PRO A 63 42.26 -34.09 40.72
N ARG A 64 42.10 -32.75 40.73
CA ARG A 64 42.91 -31.74 40.03
C ARG A 64 43.80 -32.23 38.87
N ASP A 65 43.48 -31.87 37.62
CA ASP A 65 44.35 -30.99 36.83
C ASP A 65 43.71 -30.48 35.51
N SER A 66 44.21 -29.31 35.08
CA SER A 66 44.16 -28.77 33.72
C SER A 66 42.88 -28.08 33.18
N ARG A 67 42.85 -26.76 33.41
CA ARG A 67 43.08 -25.76 32.34
C ARG A 67 42.25 -25.93 31.05
N ALA A 68 41.15 -25.17 30.98
CA ALA A 68 40.97 -24.11 29.98
C ALA A 68 39.66 -23.39 30.29
N THR A 69 39.76 -22.12 30.69
CA THR A 69 38.69 -21.15 30.49
C THR A 69 38.22 -21.26 29.03
N PRO A 70 36.93 -21.53 28.76
CA PRO A 70 36.36 -21.12 27.50
C PRO A 70 36.37 -19.59 27.55
N THR A 71 37.40 -18.98 26.96
CA THR A 71 37.35 -17.56 26.61
C THR A 71 36.10 -17.41 25.75
N GLU A 72 35.07 -16.84 26.34
CA GLU A 72 33.84 -16.45 25.66
C GLU A 72 34.19 -15.77 24.31
N PRO A 73 33.73 -16.30 23.18
CA PRO A 73 33.67 -15.54 21.94
C PRO A 73 32.49 -14.54 21.96
N HIS A 74 31.75 -14.44 23.07
CA HIS A 74 30.47 -13.74 23.13
C HIS A 74 30.58 -12.22 22.99
N ALA A 75 31.70 -11.61 23.39
CA ALA A 75 31.87 -10.15 23.32
C ALA A 75 32.16 -9.64 21.90
N ALA A 76 32.98 -10.35 21.12
CA ALA A 76 33.38 -9.90 19.78
C ALA A 76 32.23 -9.98 18.76
N ALA A 77 31.42 -11.05 18.82
CA ALA A 77 30.21 -11.17 18.00
C ALA A 77 29.17 -10.07 18.35
N SER A 78 29.06 -9.68 19.63
CA SER A 78 28.15 -8.61 20.05
C SER A 78 28.58 -7.23 19.58
N ALA A 79 29.89 -6.96 19.50
CA ALA A 79 30.42 -5.66 19.09
C ALA A 79 30.25 -5.44 17.58
N ASP A 80 30.51 -6.45 16.76
CA ASP A 80 30.28 -6.40 15.32
C ASP A 80 28.78 -6.32 14.99
N GLU A 81 27.92 -7.02 15.73
CA GLU A 81 26.48 -6.93 15.53
C GLU A 81 25.91 -5.58 16.01
N ALA A 82 26.44 -5.03 17.11
CA ALA A 82 26.11 -3.67 17.57
C ALA A 82 26.58 -2.61 16.57
N ALA A 83 27.78 -2.75 16.00
CA ALA A 83 28.31 -1.85 14.98
C ALA A 83 27.50 -1.93 13.68
N ARG A 84 27.10 -3.13 13.24
CA ARG A 84 26.22 -3.32 12.07
C ARG A 84 24.82 -2.74 12.31
N ARG A 85 24.23 -2.95 13.49
CA ARG A 85 22.96 -2.32 13.89
C ARG A 85 23.07 -0.80 13.94
N ALA A 86 24.15 -0.27 14.52
CA ALA A 86 24.40 1.17 14.61
C ALA A 86 24.56 1.79 13.21
N LYS A 87 25.25 1.10 12.29
CA LYS A 87 25.38 1.51 10.89
C LYS A 87 24.03 1.52 10.16
N LEU A 88 23.23 0.46 10.31
CA LEU A 88 21.87 0.38 9.76
C LEU A 88 20.91 1.43 10.35
N LEU A 89 21.11 1.85 11.60
CA LEU A 89 20.34 2.91 12.25
C LEU A 89 20.76 4.31 11.80
N ASN A 90 22.02 4.48 11.40
CA ASN A 90 22.56 5.75 10.87
C ASN A 90 22.32 5.92 9.36
N ASP A 91 22.24 4.84 8.59
CA ASP A 91 21.97 4.87 7.15
C ASP A 91 20.44 5.00 6.91
N ARG A 92 19.93 6.18 7.28
CA ARG A 92 18.54 6.61 7.11
C ARG A 92 18.46 7.48 5.87
N TYR A 93 17.66 7.04 4.90
CA TYR A 93 17.50 7.72 3.61
C TYR A 93 16.15 8.41 3.52
N ASP A 94 16.11 9.41 2.66
CA ASP A 94 14.89 10.12 2.30
C ASP A 94 14.47 9.72 0.88
N LEU A 95 13.21 9.32 0.72
CA LEU A 95 12.57 9.19 -0.58
C LEU A 95 11.84 10.49 -0.89
N LYS A 96 12.18 11.11 -2.02
CA LYS A 96 11.53 12.32 -2.51
C LYS A 96 10.92 12.04 -3.87
N GLY A 97 9.80 12.68 -4.15
CA GLY A 97 9.18 12.59 -5.45
C GLY A 97 8.31 13.79 -5.79
N ARG A 98 7.91 13.82 -7.06
CA ARG A 98 7.04 14.82 -7.65
C ARG A 98 5.87 14.16 -8.36
N ILE A 99 4.73 14.83 -8.36
CA ILE A 99 3.48 14.45 -9.00
C ILE A 99 3.24 15.36 -10.20
N GLU A 100 2.96 14.75 -11.34
CA GLU A 100 2.43 15.38 -12.54
C GLU A 100 0.94 15.04 -12.63
N TRP A 101 0.09 16.06 -12.50
CA TRP A 101 -1.37 15.90 -12.61
C TRP A 101 -1.82 15.97 -14.06
N ILE A 102 -2.54 14.95 -14.51
CA ILE A 102 -3.13 14.89 -15.86
C ILE A 102 -4.64 15.15 -15.72
N ASN A 103 -5.19 15.97 -16.61
CA ASN A 103 -6.62 16.32 -16.68
C ASN A 103 -7.20 17.14 -15.51
N GLY A 104 -6.35 17.79 -14.69
CA GLY A 104 -6.82 18.71 -13.66
C GLY A 104 -5.96 18.69 -12.42
N GLN A 105 -6.58 18.97 -11.28
CA GLN A 105 -6.00 18.86 -9.95
C GLN A 105 -7.04 18.21 -9.03
N LEU A 106 -6.59 17.55 -7.97
CA LEU A 106 -7.49 17.00 -6.97
C LEU A 106 -8.19 18.10 -6.19
N THR A 107 -9.39 17.81 -5.71
CA THR A 107 -10.14 18.65 -4.76
C THR A 107 -9.99 18.16 -3.31
N HIS A 108 -9.61 16.90 -3.11
CA HIS A 108 -9.27 16.29 -1.83
C HIS A 108 -7.80 15.87 -1.76
N PRO A 109 -7.25 15.69 -0.54
CA PRO A 109 -5.86 15.25 -0.39
C PRO A 109 -5.58 13.87 -1.01
N LEU A 110 -4.42 13.72 -1.65
CA LEU A 110 -3.91 12.43 -2.11
C LEU A 110 -3.25 11.70 -0.95
N LYS A 111 -3.59 10.42 -0.78
CA LYS A 111 -2.86 9.54 0.15
C LYS A 111 -1.78 8.79 -0.59
N ILE A 112 -0.53 9.01 -0.19
CA ILE A 112 0.62 8.27 -0.68
C ILE A 112 1.12 7.38 0.44
N ALA A 113 1.39 6.11 0.13
CA ALA A 113 1.97 5.19 1.09
C ALA A 113 3.17 4.46 0.54
N VAL A 114 4.16 4.26 1.42
CA VAL A 114 5.29 3.37 1.18
C VAL A 114 5.26 2.20 2.15
N ARG A 115 5.55 1.02 1.63
CA ARG A 115 5.61 -0.22 2.40
C ARG A 115 6.81 -1.04 1.93
N PRO A 116 7.69 -1.54 2.80
CA PRO A 116 8.75 -2.45 2.37
C PRO A 116 8.18 -3.66 1.64
N VAL A 117 8.85 -4.12 0.59
CA VAL A 117 8.41 -5.32 -0.15
C VAL A 117 8.45 -6.56 0.75
N LYS A 118 9.46 -6.66 1.63
CA LYS A 118 9.70 -7.80 2.52
C LYS A 118 8.92 -7.73 3.85
N ASP A 119 8.29 -6.60 4.17
CA ASP A 119 7.56 -6.39 5.42
C ASP A 119 6.22 -5.71 5.12
N THR A 120 5.13 -6.46 5.26
CA THR A 120 3.78 -5.96 5.00
C THR A 120 3.20 -5.14 6.15
N VAL A 121 3.80 -5.20 7.34
CA VAL A 121 3.28 -4.58 8.56
C VAL A 121 3.72 -3.11 8.63
N ARG A 122 4.98 -2.82 8.28
CA ARG A 122 5.48 -1.44 8.29
C ARG A 122 4.95 -0.67 7.10
N ARG A 123 4.06 0.29 7.35
CA ARG A 123 3.58 1.24 6.34
C ARG A 123 3.80 2.65 6.85
N MET A 124 4.33 3.52 5.98
CA MET A 124 4.34 4.96 6.20
C MET A 124 3.37 5.59 5.22
N GLN A 125 2.70 6.65 5.64
CA GLN A 125 1.75 7.41 4.82
C GLN A 125 2.09 8.88 4.87
N ALA A 126 1.85 9.55 3.75
CA ALA A 126 1.89 10.99 3.61
C ALA A 126 0.61 11.42 2.91
N GLU A 127 0.09 12.58 3.30
CA GLU A 127 -0.99 13.25 2.61
C GLU A 127 -0.42 14.42 1.82
N VAL A 128 -0.81 14.55 0.56
CA VAL A 128 -0.44 15.66 -0.31
C VAL A 128 -1.69 16.49 -0.53
N ALA A 129 -1.64 17.78 -0.19
CA ALA A 129 -2.79 18.65 -0.29
C ALA A 129 -3.19 18.91 -1.75
N PRO A 130 -4.46 19.27 -2.03
CA PRO A 130 -4.87 19.77 -3.34
C PRO A 130 -3.94 20.85 -3.89
N GLY A 131 -3.44 20.67 -5.10
CA GLY A 131 -2.54 21.61 -5.78
C GLY A 131 -1.06 21.44 -5.45
N ASP A 132 -0.70 20.72 -4.39
CA ASP A 132 0.69 20.37 -4.12
C ASP A 132 1.18 19.31 -5.12
N THR A 133 2.49 19.31 -5.36
CA THR A 133 3.12 18.40 -6.34
C THR A 133 4.29 17.63 -5.76
N ASP A 134 4.79 17.95 -4.57
CA ASP A 134 5.95 17.28 -3.99
C ASP A 134 5.56 16.41 -2.78
N PHE A 135 6.26 15.30 -2.60
CA PHE A 135 6.10 14.44 -1.42
C PHE A 135 7.47 13.94 -0.93
N GLN A 136 7.53 13.61 0.37
CA GLN A 136 8.74 13.08 0.98
C GLN A 136 8.43 12.05 2.07
N PHE A 137 9.17 10.94 2.06
CA PHE A 137 9.27 10.02 3.19
C PHE A 137 10.69 10.07 3.73
N ARG A 138 10.83 10.29 5.03
CA ARG A 138 12.14 10.37 5.68
C ARG A 138 12.45 9.11 6.46
N ARG A 139 13.74 8.94 6.74
CA ARG A 139 14.21 7.91 7.69
C ARG A 139 13.90 6.48 7.25
N LEU A 140 13.93 6.22 5.95
CA LEU A 140 13.78 4.89 5.37
C LEU A 140 15.10 4.12 5.46
N THR A 141 15.01 2.81 5.70
CA THR A 141 16.17 1.92 5.63
C THR A 141 16.41 1.50 4.18
N PRO A 142 17.63 1.08 3.80
CA PRO A 142 17.86 0.46 2.50
C PRO A 142 16.93 -0.73 2.22
N GLY A 143 16.50 -0.86 0.97
CA GLY A 143 15.69 -1.96 0.49
C GLY A 143 14.66 -1.53 -0.55
N ASP A 144 13.84 -2.49 -0.98
CA ASP A 144 12.75 -2.25 -1.92
C ASP A 144 11.46 -1.92 -1.20
N TYR A 145 10.75 -0.92 -1.72
CA TYR A 145 9.48 -0.43 -1.21
C TYR A 145 8.44 -0.41 -2.32
N VAL A 146 7.22 -0.80 -1.98
CA VAL A 146 6.03 -0.55 -2.80
C VAL A 146 5.52 0.85 -2.44
N LEU A 147 5.53 1.74 -3.43
CA LEU A 147 4.85 3.02 -3.40
C LEU A 147 3.44 2.82 -3.95
N SER A 148 2.44 3.43 -3.31
CA SER A 148 1.04 3.35 -3.72
C SER A 148 0.34 4.68 -3.49
N CYS A 149 -0.50 5.07 -4.44
CA CYS A 149 -1.26 6.32 -4.40
C CYS A 149 -2.76 6.00 -4.39
N GLN A 150 -3.52 6.68 -3.53
CA GLN A 150 -4.95 6.46 -3.39
C GLN A 150 -5.70 7.79 -3.24
N SER A 151 -6.70 7.98 -4.08
CA SER A 151 -7.73 9.03 -4.05
C SER A 151 -8.96 8.48 -4.78
N ASP A 152 -10.13 9.01 -4.48
CA ASP A 152 -11.39 8.78 -5.19
C ASP A 152 -11.50 9.59 -6.50
N GLU A 153 -10.62 10.57 -6.69
CA GLU A 153 -10.57 11.44 -7.86
C GLU A 153 -9.50 11.01 -8.87
N ILE A 154 -8.80 9.88 -8.67
CA ILE A 154 -7.83 9.35 -9.64
C ILE A 154 -8.41 8.14 -10.38
N GLU A 155 -8.18 8.09 -11.69
CA GLU A 155 -8.79 7.08 -12.57
C GLU A 155 -8.26 5.67 -12.28
N GLU A 156 -6.94 5.56 -12.08
CA GLU A 156 -6.28 4.32 -11.71
C GLU A 156 -5.27 4.59 -10.58
N PRO A 157 -5.38 3.88 -9.44
CA PRO A 157 -4.36 3.93 -8.40
C PRO A 157 -3.00 3.48 -8.94
N ASP A 158 -1.99 4.34 -8.84
CA ASP A 158 -0.63 4.00 -9.23
C ASP A 158 0.09 3.22 -8.12
N SER A 159 0.78 2.14 -8.49
CA SER A 159 1.66 1.39 -7.60
C SER A 159 2.90 0.89 -8.31
N ARG A 160 4.06 1.10 -7.69
CA ARG A 160 5.37 0.72 -8.26
C ARG A 160 6.39 0.41 -7.17
N VAL A 161 7.40 -0.38 -7.53
CA VAL A 161 8.53 -0.69 -6.65
C VAL A 161 9.61 0.38 -6.82
N VAL A 162 10.14 0.87 -5.71
CA VAL A 162 11.28 1.78 -5.64
C VAL A 162 12.35 1.18 -4.74
N THR A 163 13.61 1.27 -5.16
CA THR A 163 14.76 0.75 -4.39
C THR A 163 15.47 1.90 -3.70
N ILE A 164 15.79 1.72 -2.41
CA ILE A 164 16.49 2.69 -1.56
C ILE A 164 17.82 2.07 -1.11
N PRO A 165 18.94 2.82 -1.07
CA PRO A 165 19.07 4.22 -1.47
C PRO A 165 18.92 4.44 -2.98
N SER A 166 18.38 5.60 -3.33
CA SER A 166 18.31 6.09 -4.71
C SER A 166 18.53 7.60 -4.68
N ASP A 167 19.34 8.07 -5.62
CA ASP A 167 19.56 9.47 -5.94
C ASP A 167 18.52 10.01 -6.93
N ALA A 168 17.78 9.14 -7.60
CA ALA A 168 16.70 9.52 -8.50
C ALA A 168 15.47 10.04 -7.74
N LEU A 169 14.92 11.16 -8.21
CA LEU A 169 13.62 11.68 -7.82
C LEU A 169 12.51 10.78 -8.40
N VAL A 170 11.53 10.39 -7.59
CA VAL A 170 10.40 9.59 -8.09
C VAL A 170 9.38 10.49 -8.77
N GLU A 171 9.05 10.20 -10.03
CA GLU A 171 8.01 10.92 -10.77
C GLU A 171 6.72 10.08 -10.86
N LEU A 172 5.61 10.63 -10.37
CA LEU A 172 4.28 10.04 -10.43
C LEU A 172 3.43 10.79 -11.44
N LYS A 173 2.81 10.08 -12.38
CA LYS A 173 1.89 10.67 -13.36
C LYS A 173 0.48 10.18 -13.04
N LEU A 174 -0.36 11.07 -12.51
CA LEU A 174 -1.67 10.69 -11.99
C LEU A 174 -2.78 11.36 -12.81
N GLN A 175 -3.67 10.54 -13.35
CA GLN A 175 -4.82 11.00 -14.13
C GLN A 175 -6.01 11.27 -13.21
N VAL A 176 -6.41 12.54 -13.15
CA VAL A 176 -7.56 13.00 -12.37
C VAL A 176 -8.83 12.76 -13.17
N VAL A 177 -9.81 12.11 -12.54
CA VAL A 177 -11.15 11.90 -13.10
C VAL A 177 -11.85 13.25 -13.14
N PRO A 178 -12.27 13.74 -14.32
CA PRO A 178 -12.97 15.01 -14.40
C PRO A 178 -14.35 14.90 -13.72
N PRO A 179 -14.81 15.97 -13.05
CA PRO A 179 -16.15 15.98 -12.46
C PRO A 179 -17.20 15.78 -13.55
N THR A 180 -18.11 14.83 -13.32
CA THR A 180 -19.22 14.57 -14.24
C THR A 180 -20.45 15.37 -13.82
N TYR A 181 -21.00 16.16 -14.74
CA TYR A 181 -22.22 16.93 -14.52
C TYR A 181 -23.36 16.39 -15.37
N LEU A 182 -24.48 16.06 -14.74
CA LEU A 182 -25.73 15.80 -15.45
C LEU A 182 -26.44 17.15 -15.72
N ARG A 183 -26.70 17.43 -17.00
CA ARG A 183 -27.56 18.55 -17.41
C ARG A 183 -28.85 17.99 -17.97
N GLY A 184 -29.97 18.51 -17.48
CA GLY A 184 -31.30 18.14 -17.93
C GLY A 184 -32.27 19.30 -17.76
N GLN A 185 -33.38 19.23 -18.48
CA GLN A 185 -34.50 20.14 -18.33
C GLN A 185 -35.65 19.34 -17.75
N VAL A 186 -36.22 19.78 -16.62
CA VAL A 186 -37.46 19.16 -16.17
C VAL A 186 -38.58 19.66 -17.05
N ILE A 187 -39.33 18.71 -17.57
CA ILE A 187 -40.49 18.95 -18.41
C ILE A 187 -41.75 18.53 -17.67
N ARG A 188 -42.87 19.17 -17.98
CA ARG A 188 -44.18 18.72 -17.51
C ARG A 188 -44.57 17.43 -18.21
N GLY A 189 -45.05 16.45 -17.47
CA GLY A 189 -45.42 15.13 -18.04
C GLY A 189 -46.62 15.15 -19.00
N GLN A 190 -47.47 16.17 -18.92
CA GLN A 190 -48.69 16.27 -19.74
C GLN A 190 -48.42 16.78 -21.16
N ASP A 191 -47.54 17.78 -21.29
CA ASP A 191 -47.32 18.51 -22.55
C ASP A 191 -45.85 18.58 -22.97
N GLY A 192 -44.93 18.01 -22.17
CA GLY A 192 -43.48 18.04 -22.44
C GLY A 192 -42.86 19.44 -22.35
N ALA A 193 -43.63 20.46 -21.91
CA ALA A 193 -43.13 21.82 -21.85
C ALA A 193 -42.14 22.00 -20.68
N PRO A 194 -41.10 22.85 -20.83
CA PRO A 194 -40.16 23.14 -19.76
C PRO A 194 -40.85 23.70 -18.51
N VAL A 195 -40.46 23.22 -17.35
CA VAL A 195 -40.85 23.84 -16.07
C VAL A 195 -39.93 25.03 -15.81
N SER A 196 -40.49 26.24 -15.86
CA SER A 196 -39.72 27.49 -15.72
C SER A 196 -39.61 28.00 -14.28
N ARG A 197 -40.36 27.41 -13.33
CA ARG A 197 -40.27 27.71 -11.88
C ARG A 197 -40.58 26.46 -11.05
N TYR A 198 -39.74 26.15 -10.09
CA TYR A 198 -40.02 25.17 -9.02
C TYR A 198 -40.36 25.95 -7.76
N ARG A 199 -41.39 25.52 -7.03
CA ARG A 199 -41.60 25.92 -5.62
C ARG A 199 -41.27 24.70 -4.76
N LEU A 200 -40.36 24.87 -3.82
CA LEU A 200 -40.09 23.96 -2.71
C LEU A 200 -41.08 24.27 -1.57
#